data_AF-A0A1G6E2P9-F1
#
_entry.id   AF-A0A1G6E2P9-F1
#
_cell.length_a   1.000
_cell.length_b   1.000
_cell.length_c   1.000
_cell.angle_alpha   90.00
_cell.angle_beta   90.00
_cell.angle_gamma   90.00
#
_symmetry.space_group_name_H-M   'P 1'
#
loop_
_entity.id
_entity.type
_entity.pdbx_description
1 polymer ?
#
loop_
_entity_poly.entity_id
_entity_poly.type
_entity_poly.pdbx_seq_one_letter_code
_entity_poly.pdbx_strand_id
1 'polypeptide(L)' 'MITEFPKRLLIDGFVYEKKSPHNGGGAYYDSKDNPSEITSKFICLYPNGELTYNWNGLEQKWNKTYSVIKEIV' A
#
# COMPACT_ATOMS: atom_id res chain seq x y z
N MET A 1 4.20 -0.66 15.55
CA MET A 1 3.92 0.57 14.77
C MET A 1 5.00 0.69 13.71
N ILE A 2 4.64 0.96 12.47
CA ILE A 2 5.59 1.17 11.37
C ILE A 2 6.16 2.57 11.50
N THR A 3 7.47 2.68 11.69
CA THR A 3 8.21 3.95 11.73
C THR A 3 8.89 4.23 10.39
N GLU A 4 9.21 3.18 9.64
CA GLU A 4 9.77 3.24 8.30
C GLU A 4 8.95 2.36 7.37
N PHE A 5 8.31 2.98 6.38
CA PHE A 5 7.48 2.27 5.43
C PHE A 5 8.35 1.49 4.42
N PRO A 6 8.08 0.18 4.23
CA PRO A 6 8.85 -0.67 3.33
C PRO A 6 8.80 -0.15 1.89
N LYS A 7 9.85 -0.41 1.11
CA LYS A 7 9.85 -0.02 -0.31
C LYS A 7 8.84 -0.80 -1.14
N ARG A 8 8.66 -2.09 -0.82
CA ARG A 8 7.84 -3.02 -1.60
C ARG A 8 7.00 -3.91 -0.69
N LEU A 9 5.77 -4.13 -1.12
CA LEU A 9 4.78 -4.98 -0.46
C LEU A 9 4.28 -6.04 -1.44
N LEU A 10 3.98 -7.23 -0.92
CA LEU A 10 3.17 -8.23 -1.61
C LEU A 10 1.77 -8.22 -1.02
N ILE A 11 0.75 -7.96 -1.85
CA ILE A 11 -0.66 -7.93 -1.45
C ILE A 11 -1.46 -8.70 -2.51
N ASP A 12 -2.22 -9.71 -2.09
CA ASP A 12 -3.01 -10.58 -2.98
C ASP A 12 -2.22 -11.11 -4.21
N GLY A 13 -0.93 -11.40 -4.03
CA GLY A 13 -0.06 -11.91 -5.11
C GLY A 13 0.54 -10.84 -6.02
N PHE A 14 0.21 -9.55 -5.84
CA PHE A 14 0.76 -8.44 -6.61
C PHE A 14 1.79 -7.66 -5.82
N VAL A 15 2.81 -7.17 -6.52
CA VAL A 15 3.85 -6.31 -5.94
C VAL A 15 3.42 -4.85 -6.01
N TYR A 16 3.51 -4.19 -4.87
CA TYR A 16 3.21 -2.76 -4.69
C TYR A 16 4.48 -2.03 -4.30
N GLU A 17 4.74 -0.90 -4.96
CA GLU A 17 5.95 -0.10 -4.77
C GLU A 17 5.59 1.24 -4.15
N LYS A 18 6.31 1.60 -3.08
CA LYS A 18 6.15 2.86 -2.37
C LYS A 18 6.42 4.03 -3.31
N LYS A 19 5.49 4.99 -3.36
CA LYS A 19 5.60 6.18 -4.23
C LYS A 19 5.85 7.45 -3.44
N SER A 20 5.04 7.71 -2.42
CA SER A 20 5.07 8.97 -1.69
C SER A 20 4.55 8.82 -0.26
N PRO A 21 4.92 9.74 0.65
CA PRO A 21 4.27 9.84 1.95
C PRO A 21 2.81 10.31 1.80
N HIS A 22 1.96 9.87 2.72
CA HIS A 22 0.58 10.31 2.89
C HIS A 22 0.51 11.37 4.01
N ASN A 23 -0.25 12.45 3.82
CA ASN A 23 -0.34 13.56 4.79
C ASN A 23 -0.86 13.13 6.17
N GLY A 24 -1.66 12.07 6.25
CA GLY A 24 -2.12 11.43 7.49
C GLY A 24 -1.12 10.48 8.16
N GLY A 25 0.16 10.49 7.76
CA GLY A 25 1.22 9.67 8.36
C GLY A 25 1.39 8.26 7.76
N GLY A 26 0.68 7.95 6.68
CA GLY A 26 0.84 6.70 5.91
C GLY A 26 1.85 6.81 4.77
N ALA A 27 1.91 5.78 3.92
CA ALA A 27 2.63 5.82 2.66
C ALA A 27 1.79 5.22 1.53
N TYR A 28 1.84 5.85 0.36
CA TYR A 28 1.17 5.38 -0.84
C TYR A 28 2.00 4.36 -1.60
N TYR A 29 1.31 3.38 -2.16
CA TYR A 29 1.86 2.35 -3.01
C TYR A 29 0.98 2.10 -4.24
N ASP A 30 1.66 1.80 -5.33
CA ASP A 30 1.03 1.41 -6.59
C ASP A 30 1.58 0.07 -7.07
N SER A 31 0.75 -0.71 -7.74
CA SER A 31 1.11 -1.94 -8.44
C SER A 31 0.81 -1.78 -9.93
N LYS A 32 1.84 -1.96 -10.75
CA LYS A 32 1.69 -1.97 -12.21
C LYS A 32 1.06 -3.28 -12.74
N ASP A 33 1.09 -4.33 -11.92
CA ASP A 33 0.71 -5.69 -12.32
C ASP A 33 -0.70 -6.06 -11.82
N ASN A 34 -1.26 -5.33 -10.85
CA ASN A 34 -2.66 -5.48 -10.44
C ASN A 34 -3.58 -4.86 -11.50
N PRO A 35 -4.49 -5.63 -12.15
CA PRO A 35 -5.38 -5.12 -13.18
C PRO A 35 -6.55 -4.27 -12.63
N SER A 36 -6.75 -4.19 -11.32
CA SER A 36 -7.86 -3.44 -10.73
C SER A 36 -7.70 -1.93 -10.91
N GLU A 37 -8.68 -1.26 -11.49
CA GLU A 37 -8.69 0.21 -11.57
C GLU A 37 -8.77 0.90 -10.21
N ILE A 38 -9.27 0.19 -9.20
CA ILE A 38 -9.48 0.68 -7.84
C ILE A 38 -8.27 0.45 -6.97
N THR A 39 -7.70 -0.77 -7.00
CA THR A 39 -6.66 -1.20 -6.06
C THR A 39 -5.27 -1.28 -6.67
N SER A 40 -5.08 -0.93 -7.96
CA SER A 40 -3.74 -0.85 -8.56
C SER A 40 -2.94 0.37 -8.09
N LYS A 41 -3.59 1.39 -7.54
CA LYS A 41 -2.97 2.68 -7.22
C LYS A 41 -3.56 3.29 -5.97
N PHE A 42 -2.81 4.20 -5.35
CA PHE A 42 -3.22 4.93 -4.16
C PHE A 42 -3.59 4.03 -2.98
N ILE A 43 -2.92 2.89 -2.87
CA ILE A 43 -3.02 2.05 -1.67
C ILE A 43 -2.21 2.71 -0.57
N CYS A 44 -2.85 3.03 0.55
CA CYS A 44 -2.18 3.62 1.70
C CYS A 44 -1.92 2.56 2.77
N LEU A 45 -0.68 2.45 3.24
CA LEU A 45 -0.34 1.71 4.46
C LEU A 45 -0.12 2.71 5.59
N TYR A 46 -0.83 2.52 6.70
CA TYR A 46 -0.72 3.35 7.90
C TYR A 46 0.24 2.77 8.95
N PRO A 47 0.71 3.58 9.91
CA PRO A 47 1.63 3.13 10.98
C PRO A 47 1.08 1.99 11.85
N ASN A 48 -0.23 1.86 11.95
CA ASN A 48 -0.90 0.77 12.66
C ASN A 48 -0.96 -0.55 11.85
N GLY A 49 -0.48 -0.55 10.61
CA GLY A 49 -0.52 -1.71 9.71
C GLY A 49 -1.80 -1.81 8.89
N GLU A 50 -2.73 -0.85 8.99
CA GLU A 50 -3.94 -0.84 8.20
C GLU A 50 -3.67 -0.46 6.74
N LEU A 51 -4.29 -1.19 5.82
CA LEU A 51 -4.31 -0.86 4.40
C LEU A 51 -5.65 -0.20 4.04
N THR A 52 -5.57 0.90 3.31
CA THR A 52 -6.73 1.57 2.71
C THR A 52 -6.51 1.78 1.22
N TYR A 53 -7.60 1.99 0.49
CA TYR A 53 -7.59 2.44 -0.90
C TYR A 53 -8.50 3.66 -1.05
N ASN A 54 -8.17 4.55 -1.99
CA ASN A 54 -9.04 5.65 -2.35
C ASN A 54 -9.86 5.30 -3.60
N TRP A 55 -11.18 5.42 -3.50
CA TRP A 55 -12.08 5.26 -4.63
C TRP A 55 -13.12 6.36 -4.64
N ASN A 56 -13.23 7.07 -5.77
CA ASN A 56 -14.14 8.21 -5.93
C ASN A 56 -14.01 9.26 -4.82
N GLY A 57 -12.78 9.52 -4.37
CA GLY A 57 -12.49 10.51 -3.32
C GLY A 57 -12.78 10.01 -1.90
N LEU A 58 -13.28 8.78 -1.73
CA LEU A 58 -13.52 8.16 -0.44
C LEU A 58 -12.44 7.14 -0.13
N GLU A 59 -11.78 7.32 1.01
CA GLU A 59 -10.84 6.34 1.53
C GLU A 59 -11.57 5.25 2.31
N GLN A 60 -11.28 3.99 1.99
CA GLN A 60 -11.92 2.82 2.56
C GLN A 60 -10.90 1.83 3.07
N LYS A 61 -11.22 1.18 4.20
CA LYS A 61 -10.40 0.08 4.73
C LYS A 61 -10.42 -1.08 3.76
N TRP A 62 -9.25 -1.57 3.40
CA TRP A 62 -9.12 -2.67 2.47
C TRP A 62 -9.26 -4.04 3.15
N ASN A 63 -9.00 -4.12 4.47
CA ASN A 63 -9.08 -5.37 5.25
C ASN A 63 -8.23 -6.51 4.66
N LYS A 64 -7.10 -6.17 4.05
CA LYS A 64 -6.11 -7.09 3.52
C LYS A 64 -4.87 -7.14 4.39
N THR A 65 -4.14 -8.25 4.28
CA THR A 65 -2.80 -8.39 4.84
C THR A 65 -1.76 -8.15 3.75
N TYR A 66 -0.54 -7.82 4.17
CA TYR A 66 0.60 -7.67 3.28
C TYR A 66 1.80 -8.44 3.82
N SER A 67 2.71 -8.78 2.92
CA SER A 67 4.05 -9.23 3.27
C SER A 67 5.08 -8.21 2.80
N VAL A 68 6.11 -7.96 3.60
CA VAL A 68 7.22 -7.10 3.19
C VAL A 68 8.17 -7.90 2.31
N ILE A 69 8.45 -7.40 1.11
CA ILE A 69 9.46 -7.98 0.24
C ILE A 69 10.81 -7.37 0.65
N LYS A 70 11.67 -8.17 1.29
CA LYS A 70 13.02 -7.73 1.64
C LYS A 70 13.88 -7.76 0.37
N GLU A 71 14.54 -6.66 0.06
CA GLU A 71 15.64 -6.66 -0.91
C GLU A 71 16.79 -7.45 -0.26
N ILE A 72 17.22 -8.53 -0.88
CA ILE A 72 18.49 -9.18 -0.51
C ILE A 72 19.57 -8.27 -1.10
N VAL A 73 20.27 -7.56 -0.23
CA VAL A 73 21.41 -6.71 -0.58
C VAL A 73 22.68 -7.56 -0.62
#